data_AF-A0A2R7INQ2-F1
#
_entry.id   AF-A0A2R7INQ2-F1
#
_cell.length_a   1.000
_cell.length_b   1.000
_cell.length_c   1.000
_cell.angle_alpha   90.00
_cell.angle_beta   90.00
_cell.angle_gamma   90.00
#
_symmetry.space_group_name_H-M   'P 1'
#
loop_
_entity.id
_entity.type
_entity.pdbx_description
1 polymer ?
#
loop_
_entity_poly.entity_id
_entity_poly.type
_entity_poly.pdbx_seq_one_letter_code
_entity_poly.pdbx_strand_id
1 'polypeptide(L)'
;MLGLAWKSLGWFLAGVAVALGFLLVPLQVAAERKKLDRTAAEIARAKRDIRALETEFDTRASLAQLDKWNAESLGMVAPAADQFVADEAALASIEPTAAGSGPQMASFVPAAPVYATTSQAPVAEPAAAAPPETAPAPRAAMAAVSQPTSQPAARPRTEARPRAAVALLDRALLDDSVIGDLRSGARAETGRGR
;
A
#
# COMPACT_ATOMS: atom_id res chain seq x y z
N MET A 1 55.46 41.18 40.08
CA MET A 1 54.50 41.38 38.97
C MET A 1 54.10 40.07 38.28
N LEU A 2 55.00 39.09 38.08
CA LEU A 2 54.62 37.80 37.46
C LEU A 2 53.55 37.01 38.24
N GLY A 3 53.66 36.84 39.56
CA GLY A 3 52.74 35.97 40.31
C GLY A 3 51.26 36.35 40.30
N LEU A 4 50.91 37.63 40.08
CA LEU A 4 49.53 38.09 39.96
C LEU A 4 48.94 37.75 38.57
N ALA A 5 49.76 37.77 37.52
CA ALA A 5 49.34 37.45 36.15
C ALA A 5 48.96 35.97 35.99
N TRP A 6 49.67 35.07 36.67
CA TRP A 6 49.33 33.63 36.67
C TRP A 6 48.01 33.36 37.41
N LYS A 7 47.71 34.16 38.44
CA LYS A 7 46.44 34.06 39.20
C LYS A 7 45.24 34.55 38.36
N SER A 8 45.39 35.69 37.67
CA SER A 8 44.33 36.22 36.81
C SER A 8 44.08 35.35 35.57
N LEU A 9 45.14 34.76 35.00
CA LEU A 9 45.03 33.80 33.90
C LEU A 9 44.22 32.55 34.32
N GLY A 10 44.43 32.04 35.53
CA GLY A 10 43.66 30.92 36.07
C GLY A 10 42.17 31.22 36.21
N TRP A 11 41.82 32.39 36.75
CA TRP A 11 40.42 32.84 36.85
C TRP A 11 39.77 33.07 35.48
N PHE A 12 40.52 33.59 34.51
CA PHE A 12 40.05 33.73 33.14
C PHE A 12 39.76 32.37 32.50
N LEU A 13 40.68 31.40 32.62
CA LEU A 13 40.48 30.04 32.11
C LEU A 13 39.27 29.35 32.75
N ALA A 14 39.06 29.54 34.05
CA ALA A 14 37.89 29.02 34.74
C ALA A 14 36.58 29.61 34.17
N GLY A 15 36.54 30.92 33.93
CA GLY A 15 35.39 31.58 33.30
C GLY A 15 35.12 31.07 31.87
N VAL A 16 36.17 30.89 31.07
CA VAL A 16 36.06 30.33 29.72
C VAL A 16 35.54 28.89 29.76
N ALA A 17 36.02 28.06 30.68
CA ALA A 17 35.56 26.68 30.83
C ALA A 17 34.06 26.62 31.18
N VAL A 18 33.58 27.49 32.07
CA VAL A 18 32.16 27.58 32.41
C VAL A 18 31.33 28.05 31.21
N ALA A 19 31.79 29.08 30.49
CA ALA A 19 31.11 29.57 29.29
C ALA A 19 31.01 28.48 28.21
N LEU A 20 32.08 27.71 28.00
CA LEU A 20 32.09 26.59 27.07
C LEU A 20 31.14 25.48 27.54
N GLY A 21 31.12 25.16 28.83
CA GLY A 21 30.15 24.24 29.44
C GLY A 21 28.70 24.62 29.13
N PHE A 22 28.37 25.91 29.21
CA PHE A 22 27.05 26.42 28.87
C PHE A 22 26.69 26.26 27.39
N LEU A 23 27.68 26.32 26.49
CA LEU A 23 27.48 26.10 25.05
C LEU A 23 27.19 24.64 24.69
N LEU A 24 27.57 23.66 25.54
CA LEU A 24 27.22 22.25 25.29
C LEU A 24 25.71 22.00 25.40
N VAL A 25 25.00 22.72 26.27
CA VAL A 25 23.56 22.47 26.51
C VAL A 25 22.71 22.75 25.27
N PRO A 26 22.80 23.91 24.59
CA PRO A 26 22.09 24.14 23.33
C PRO A 26 22.48 23.16 22.22
N LEU A 27 23.75 22.71 22.20
CA LEU A 27 24.23 21.76 21.21
C LEU A 27 23.58 20.38 21.39
N GLN A 28 23.39 19.94 22.63
CA GLN A 28 22.65 18.73 22.96
C GLN A 28 21.18 18.84 22.55
N VAL A 29 20.52 19.96 22.86
CA VAL A 29 19.13 20.21 22.44
C VAL A 29 19.00 20.16 20.92
N ALA A 30 19.96 20.72 20.18
CA ALA A 30 19.96 20.64 18.71
C ALA A 30 20.14 19.19 18.21
N ALA A 31 21.02 18.41 18.84
CA ALA A 31 21.21 16.99 18.52
C ALA A 31 19.95 16.16 18.82
N GLU A 32 19.27 16.43 19.94
CA GLU A 32 18.01 15.79 20.31
C GLU A 32 16.87 16.14 19.35
N ARG A 33 16.73 17.42 18.97
CA ARG A 33 15.76 17.85 17.95
C ARG A 33 15.96 17.10 16.64
N LYS A 34 17.21 17.00 16.17
CA LYS A 34 17.53 16.24 14.95
C LYS A 34 17.16 14.76 15.06
N LYS A 35 17.33 14.16 16.24
CA LYS A 35 16.91 12.77 16.50
C LYS A 35 15.38 12.65 16.44
N LEU A 36 14.65 13.59 17.03
CA LEU A 36 13.19 13.63 16.97
C LEU A 36 12.67 13.79 15.53
N ASP A 37 13.26 14.71 14.76
CA ASP A 37 12.87 14.92 13.36
C ASP A 37 13.10 13.66 12.51
N ARG A 38 14.20 12.94 12.76
CA ARG A 38 14.47 11.65 12.11
C ARG A 38 13.41 10.62 12.47
N THR A 39 13.10 10.43 13.74
CA THR A 39 12.06 9.48 14.17
C THR A 39 10.69 9.87 13.60
N ALA A 40 10.35 11.16 13.56
CA ALA A 40 9.11 11.64 12.95
C ALA A 40 9.03 11.31 11.45
N ALA A 41 10.15 11.46 10.72
CA ALA A 41 10.24 11.08 9.32
C ALA A 41 10.11 9.55 9.11
N GLU A 42 10.69 8.74 10.00
CA GLU A 42 10.55 7.28 10.00
C GLU A 42 9.10 6.85 10.26
N ILE A 43 8.43 7.48 11.23
CA ILE A 43 6.99 7.26 11.50
C ILE A 43 6.15 7.62 10.26
N ALA A 44 6.43 8.75 9.61
CA ALA A 44 5.70 9.16 8.42
C ALA A 44 5.90 8.20 7.24
N ARG A 45 7.10 7.59 7.11
CA ARG A 45 7.37 6.51 6.13
C ARG A 45 6.56 5.26 6.48
N ALA A 46 6.67 4.76 7.71
CA ALA A 46 5.95 3.58 8.17
C ALA A 46 4.42 3.71 8.00
N LYS A 47 3.85 4.89 8.27
CA LYS A 47 2.42 5.17 8.03
C LYS A 47 2.02 5.10 6.55
N ARG A 48 2.91 5.46 5.63
CA ARG A 48 2.65 5.30 4.19
C ARG A 48 2.72 3.83 3.78
N ASP A 49 3.69 3.11 4.31
CA ASP A 49 3.86 1.69 4.02
C ASP A 49 2.67 0.88 4.54
N ILE A 50 2.20 1.16 5.76
CA ILE A 50 0.98 0.54 6.32
C ILE A 50 -0.21 0.76 5.40
N ARG A 51 -0.45 2.01 4.95
CA ARG A 51 -1.57 2.28 4.03
C ARG A 51 -1.44 1.52 2.70
N ALA A 52 -0.24 1.40 2.15
CA ALA A 52 -0.03 0.61 0.94
C ALA A 52 -0.34 -0.88 1.19
N LEU A 53 0.14 -1.42 2.30
CA LEU A 53 -0.13 -2.81 2.70
C LEU A 53 -1.62 -3.06 2.96
N GLU A 54 -2.33 -2.13 3.59
CA GLU A 54 -3.78 -2.20 3.80
C GLU A 54 -4.52 -2.26 2.45
N THR A 55 -4.14 -1.42 1.48
CA THR A 55 -4.76 -1.46 0.15
C THR A 55 -4.47 -2.77 -0.60
N GLU A 56 -3.27 -3.33 -0.47
CA GLU A 56 -2.95 -4.64 -1.05
C GLU A 56 -3.74 -5.76 -0.39
N PHE A 57 -3.94 -5.70 0.93
CA PHE A 57 -4.72 -6.67 1.65
C PHE A 57 -6.19 -6.59 1.29
N ASP A 58 -6.78 -5.39 1.26
CA ASP A 58 -8.19 -5.17 0.91
C ASP A 58 -8.49 -5.67 -0.51
N THR A 59 -7.60 -5.42 -1.46
CA THR A 59 -7.76 -5.91 -2.83
C THR A 59 -7.67 -7.45 -2.90
N ARG A 60 -6.73 -8.09 -2.19
CA ARG A 60 -6.62 -9.55 -2.14
C ARG A 60 -7.80 -10.22 -1.41
N ALA A 61 -8.26 -9.62 -0.31
CA ALA A 61 -9.41 -10.10 0.44
C ALA A 61 -10.71 -9.94 -0.36
N SER A 62 -10.87 -8.84 -1.10
CA SER A 62 -12.02 -8.62 -1.97
C SER A 62 -12.12 -9.68 -3.07
N LEU A 63 -10.99 -10.07 -3.69
CA LEU A 63 -10.98 -11.15 -4.68
C LEU A 63 -11.41 -12.50 -4.10
N ALA A 64 -10.90 -12.87 -2.92
CA ALA A 64 -11.31 -14.11 -2.26
C ALA A 64 -12.79 -14.10 -1.86
N GLN A 65 -13.32 -12.94 -1.45
CA GLN A 65 -14.74 -12.77 -1.16
C GLN A 65 -15.61 -12.85 -2.42
N LEU A 66 -15.18 -12.26 -3.54
CA LEU A 66 -15.88 -12.36 -4.82
C LEU A 66 -15.93 -13.80 -5.31
N ASP A 67 -14.82 -14.54 -5.20
CA ASP A 67 -14.76 -15.95 -5.58
C ASP A 67 -15.72 -16.81 -4.74
N LYS A 68 -15.68 -16.61 -3.41
CA LYS A 68 -16.64 -17.25 -2.50
C LYS A 68 -18.09 -16.92 -2.85
N TRP A 69 -18.40 -15.65 -3.07
CA TRP A 69 -19.77 -15.22 -3.39
C TRP A 69 -20.23 -15.73 -4.75
N ASN A 70 -19.31 -15.79 -5.73
CA ASN A 70 -19.58 -16.37 -7.03
C ASN A 70 -19.92 -17.86 -6.88
N ALA A 71 -19.12 -18.63 -6.14
CA ALA A 71 -19.38 -20.03 -5.86
C ALA A 71 -20.71 -20.26 -5.10
N GLU A 72 -21.02 -19.45 -4.08
CA GLU A 72 -22.21 -19.62 -3.23
C GLU A 72 -23.52 -19.16 -3.90
N SER A 73 -23.51 -18.04 -4.64
CA SER A 73 -24.75 -17.43 -5.16
C SER A 73 -24.96 -17.65 -6.66
N LEU A 74 -23.90 -17.71 -7.46
CA LEU A 74 -23.97 -17.70 -8.92
C LEU A 74 -23.51 -19.03 -9.53
N GLY A 75 -22.75 -19.83 -8.77
CA GLY A 75 -22.19 -21.11 -9.20
C GLY A 75 -21.25 -21.00 -10.40
N MET A 76 -20.76 -19.80 -10.76
CA MET A 76 -19.91 -19.63 -11.94
C MET A 76 -18.47 -19.97 -11.57
N VAL A 77 -17.94 -20.98 -12.24
CA VAL A 77 -16.53 -21.38 -12.19
C VAL A 77 -15.91 -21.07 -13.56
N ALA A 78 -14.63 -20.71 -13.57
CA ALA A 78 -13.90 -20.57 -14.84
C ALA A 78 -13.98 -21.88 -15.64
N PRO A 79 -14.22 -21.85 -16.96
CA PRO A 79 -14.29 -23.06 -17.77
C PRO A 79 -13.01 -23.88 -17.65
N ALA A 80 -13.16 -25.20 -17.51
CA ALA A 80 -12.02 -26.12 -17.47
C ALA A 80 -11.42 -26.31 -18.88
N ALA A 81 -10.15 -26.73 -18.94
CA ALA A 81 -9.41 -26.84 -20.19
C ALA A 81 -10.06 -27.78 -21.23
N ASP A 82 -10.82 -28.77 -20.77
CA ASP A 82 -11.59 -29.73 -21.57
C ASP A 82 -12.87 -29.12 -22.19
N GLN A 83 -13.34 -27.97 -21.68
CA GLN A 83 -14.48 -27.24 -22.23
C GLN A 83 -14.08 -26.30 -23.37
N PHE A 84 -12.78 -26.12 -23.60
CA PHE A 84 -12.26 -25.37 -24.74
C PHE A 84 -12.00 -26.29 -25.92
N VAL A 85 -12.22 -25.76 -27.13
CA VAL A 85 -11.87 -26.45 -28.37
C VAL A 85 -10.35 -26.49 -28.49
N ALA A 86 -9.79 -27.67 -28.75
CA ALA A 86 -8.34 -27.88 -28.74
C ALA A 86 -7.62 -27.34 -29.99
N ASP A 87 -8.30 -27.28 -31.14
CA ASP A 87 -7.72 -26.84 -32.41
C ASP A 87 -8.74 -26.12 -33.34
N GLU A 88 -8.19 -25.40 -34.33
CA GLU A 88 -8.97 -24.61 -35.29
C GLU A 88 -9.85 -25.50 -36.19
N ALA A 89 -9.42 -26.75 -36.43
CA ALA A 89 -10.18 -27.71 -37.23
C ALA A 89 -11.44 -28.18 -36.49
N ALA A 90 -11.35 -28.47 -35.18
CA ALA A 90 -12.50 -28.76 -34.35
C ALA A 90 -13.41 -27.53 -34.25
N LEU A 91 -12.86 -26.31 -34.21
CA LEU A 91 -13.66 -25.10 -34.20
C LEU A 91 -14.44 -24.92 -35.52
N ALA A 92 -13.80 -25.17 -36.66
CA ALA A 92 -14.42 -25.12 -37.98
C ALA A 92 -15.53 -26.17 -38.18
N SER A 93 -15.47 -27.28 -37.43
CA SER A 93 -16.53 -28.29 -37.43
C SER A 93 -17.77 -27.89 -36.63
N ILE A 94 -17.64 -26.88 -35.75
CA ILE A 94 -18.75 -26.31 -34.98
C ILE A 94 -19.38 -25.21 -35.86
N GLU A 95 -20.30 -25.61 -36.73
CA GLU A 95 -21.06 -24.68 -37.55
C GLU A 95 -22.11 -23.95 -36.68
N PRO A 96 -22.11 -22.61 -36.57
CA PRO A 96 -23.03 -21.87 -35.69
C PRO A 96 -24.49 -21.84 -36.17
N THR A 97 -24.86 -22.66 -37.15
CA THR A 97 -26.16 -22.63 -37.84
C THR A 97 -26.99 -23.89 -37.57
N ALA A 98 -27.43 -24.05 -36.33
CA ALA A 98 -28.56 -24.92 -36.02
C ALA A 98 -29.61 -24.14 -35.20
N ALA A 99 -30.51 -23.50 -35.95
CA ALA A 99 -31.81 -22.95 -35.56
C ALA A 99 -31.85 -21.89 -34.43
N GLY A 100 -31.74 -20.61 -34.83
CA GLY A 100 -32.20 -19.47 -34.02
C GLY A 100 -31.21 -18.31 -33.98
N SER A 101 -31.14 -17.58 -35.09
CA SER A 101 -30.21 -16.46 -35.35
C SER A 101 -30.28 -15.34 -34.30
N GLY A 102 -29.33 -15.37 -33.37
CA GLY A 102 -28.89 -14.30 -32.49
C GLY A 102 -27.62 -14.78 -31.78
N PRO A 103 -26.73 -13.90 -31.29
CA PRO A 103 -25.58 -14.34 -30.48
C PRO A 103 -26.10 -15.19 -29.31
N GLN A 104 -25.85 -16.50 -29.36
CA GLN A 104 -26.22 -17.38 -28.27
C GLN A 104 -25.24 -17.13 -27.13
N MET A 105 -25.76 -16.57 -26.04
CA MET A 105 -25.04 -16.49 -24.78
C MET A 105 -24.67 -17.92 -24.39
N ALA A 106 -23.38 -18.15 -24.10
CA ALA A 106 -22.88 -19.47 -23.68
C ALA A 106 -23.81 -20.04 -22.60
N SER A 107 -24.48 -21.15 -22.91
CA SER A 107 -25.35 -21.82 -21.95
C SER A 107 -24.48 -22.34 -20.81
N PHE A 108 -24.82 -21.93 -19.60
CA PHE A 108 -24.17 -22.30 -18.37
C PHE A 108 -24.08 -23.82 -18.24
N VAL A 109 -22.89 -24.38 -18.42
CA VAL A 109 -22.58 -25.76 -18.02
C VAL A 109 -22.03 -25.64 -16.61
N PRO A 110 -22.76 -26.08 -15.56
CA PRO A 110 -22.22 -26.08 -14.21
C PRO A 110 -20.97 -26.97 -14.23
N ALA A 111 -19.80 -26.37 -13.98
CA ALA A 111 -18.63 -27.15 -13.65
C ALA A 111 -18.98 -27.96 -12.39
N ALA A 112 -18.80 -29.29 -12.45
CA ALA A 112 -18.93 -30.12 -11.26
C ALA A 112 -18.05 -29.51 -10.15
N PRO A 113 -18.52 -29.42 -8.89
CA PRO A 113 -17.77 -28.78 -7.83
C PRO A 113 -16.44 -29.49 -7.67
N VAL A 114 -15.38 -28.88 -8.20
CA VAL A 114 -14.02 -29.31 -7.90
C VAL A 114 -13.79 -28.76 -6.50
N TYR A 115 -14.05 -29.60 -5.49
CA TYR A 115 -13.46 -29.38 -4.19
C TYR A 115 -11.96 -29.33 -4.45
N ALA A 116 -11.39 -28.14 -4.44
CA ALA A 116 -9.95 -27.98 -4.38
C ALA A 116 -9.52 -28.68 -3.09
N THR A 117 -9.12 -29.95 -3.18
CA THR A 117 -8.28 -30.59 -2.19
C THR A 117 -6.99 -29.79 -2.20
N THR A 118 -7.00 -28.70 -1.43
CA THR A 118 -5.78 -28.14 -0.90
C THR A 118 -5.20 -29.28 -0.09
N SER A 119 -4.23 -30.00 -0.64
CA SER A 119 -3.38 -30.88 0.13
C SER A 119 -2.57 -29.97 1.04
N GLN A 120 -3.19 -29.51 2.13
CA GLN A 120 -2.47 -29.01 3.29
C GLN A 120 -1.74 -30.22 3.85
N ALA A 121 -0.45 -30.33 3.54
CA ALA A 121 0.47 -31.06 4.39
C ALA A 121 0.27 -30.55 5.83
N PRO A 122 0.14 -31.43 6.83
CA PRO A 122 -0.15 -31.01 8.20
C PRO A 122 1.02 -30.18 8.71
N VAL A 123 0.80 -28.88 8.89
CA VAL A 123 1.67 -28.05 9.72
C VAL A 123 1.46 -28.56 11.14
N ALA A 124 2.53 -29.09 11.74
CA ALA A 124 2.54 -29.51 13.12
C ALA A 124 2.13 -28.34 14.02
N GLU A 125 0.98 -28.51 14.66
CA GLU A 125 0.43 -27.65 15.69
C GLU A 125 1.34 -27.72 16.93
N PRO A 126 1.92 -26.60 17.43
CA PRO A 126 2.58 -26.63 18.72
C PRO A 126 1.53 -26.81 19.82
N ALA A 127 1.74 -27.85 20.63
CA ALA A 127 0.87 -28.32 21.68
C ALA A 127 0.33 -27.20 22.60
N ALA A 128 -0.98 -27.25 22.81
CA ALA A 128 -1.71 -26.45 23.78
C ALA A 128 -1.18 -26.64 25.21
N ALA A 129 -0.96 -25.52 25.90
CA ALA A 129 -1.07 -25.46 27.35
C ALA A 129 -2.47 -24.93 27.69
N ALA A 130 -3.24 -25.73 28.44
CA ALA A 130 -4.60 -25.43 28.90
C ALA A 130 -4.57 -24.74 30.31
N PRO A 131 -5.73 -24.35 30.91
CA PRO A 131 -6.20 -22.97 31.08
C PRO A 131 -6.40 -22.57 32.57
N PRO A 132 -7.04 -21.41 32.91
CA PRO A 132 -8.43 -21.54 33.38
C PRO A 132 -9.43 -20.40 33.06
N GLU A 133 -10.68 -20.85 32.88
CA GLU A 133 -12.00 -20.29 33.29
C GLU A 133 -12.37 -18.80 33.11
N THR A 134 -13.46 -18.52 32.36
CA THR A 134 -14.84 -18.32 32.87
C THR A 134 -15.79 -17.85 31.72
N ALA A 135 -17.03 -18.37 31.71
CA ALA A 135 -18.11 -18.26 30.70
C ALA A 135 -18.82 -16.86 30.62
N PRO A 136 -19.96 -16.66 29.90
CA PRO A 136 -20.51 -17.25 28.66
C PRO A 136 -20.80 -16.19 27.55
N ALA A 137 -20.93 -16.64 26.30
CA ALA A 137 -21.30 -15.81 25.15
C ALA A 137 -22.82 -15.53 25.06
N PRO A 138 -23.26 -14.32 24.66
CA PRO A 138 -24.64 -14.11 24.23
C PRO A 138 -24.82 -14.43 22.74
N ARG A 139 -25.88 -15.20 22.48
CA ARG A 139 -26.40 -15.65 21.18
C ARG A 139 -26.84 -14.44 20.33
N ALA A 140 -26.27 -14.30 19.13
CA ALA A 140 -26.71 -13.34 18.15
C ALA A 140 -28.13 -13.69 17.65
N ALA A 141 -29.06 -12.74 17.77
CA ALA A 141 -30.38 -12.82 17.19
C ALA A 141 -30.32 -12.36 15.72
N MET A 142 -30.97 -13.13 14.85
CA MET A 142 -31.24 -12.80 13.46
C MET A 142 -32.03 -11.48 13.37
N ALA A 143 -31.57 -10.55 12.53
CA ALA A 143 -32.35 -9.40 12.08
C ALA A 143 -32.32 -9.34 10.55
N ALA A 144 -33.49 -9.07 9.99
CA ALA A 144 -33.91 -9.30 8.63
C ALA A 144 -33.16 -8.49 7.55
N VAL A 145 -33.04 -9.13 6.38
CA VAL A 145 -32.68 -8.54 5.09
C VAL A 145 -33.65 -7.41 4.74
N SER A 146 -33.10 -6.22 4.46
CA SER A 146 -33.82 -5.16 3.74
C SER A 146 -33.21 -5.03 2.35
N GLN A 147 -34.04 -5.20 1.32
CA GLN A 147 -33.67 -5.09 -0.09
C GLN A 147 -33.29 -3.64 -0.44
N PRO A 148 -32.23 -3.37 -1.22
CA PRO A 148 -31.97 -2.04 -1.72
C PRO A 148 -32.89 -1.73 -2.91
N THR A 149 -33.67 -0.67 -2.76
CA THR A 149 -34.46 -0.09 -3.85
C THR A 149 -33.53 0.63 -4.82
N SER A 150 -33.72 0.38 -6.12
CA SER A 150 -32.96 0.92 -7.24
C SER A 150 -32.99 2.46 -7.26
N GLN A 151 -31.82 3.09 -7.28
CA GLN A 151 -31.67 4.54 -7.54
C GLN A 151 -30.98 4.74 -8.90
N PRO A 152 -31.46 5.64 -9.78
CA PRO A 152 -31.00 5.72 -11.15
C PRO A 152 -29.59 6.34 -11.25
N ALA A 153 -28.79 5.77 -12.14
CA ALA A 153 -27.42 6.15 -12.43
C ALA A 153 -27.28 7.63 -12.82
N ALA A 154 -26.55 8.38 -12.00
CA ALA A 154 -26.05 9.70 -12.35
C ALA A 154 -24.72 9.57 -13.10
N ARG A 155 -24.65 10.27 -14.24
CA ARG A 155 -23.53 10.36 -15.19
C ARG A 155 -22.20 10.72 -14.48
N PRO A 156 -21.03 10.30 -15.01
CA PRO A 156 -19.75 10.59 -14.38
C PRO A 156 -19.50 12.10 -14.42
N ARG A 157 -19.46 12.73 -13.24
CA ARG A 157 -18.84 14.05 -13.11
C ARG A 157 -17.35 13.85 -13.29
N THR A 158 -16.78 14.48 -14.30
CA THR A 158 -15.34 14.73 -14.39
C THR A 158 -14.95 15.50 -13.13
N GLU A 159 -14.42 14.81 -12.13
CA GLU A 159 -13.92 15.44 -10.93
C GLU A 159 -12.76 16.35 -11.33
N ALA A 160 -12.95 17.64 -11.10
CA ALA A 160 -11.89 18.62 -11.25
C ALA A 160 -10.78 18.24 -10.27
N ARG A 161 -9.69 17.68 -10.79
CA ARG A 161 -8.47 17.38 -10.04
C ARG A 161 -8.13 18.63 -9.20
N PRO A 162 -7.94 18.49 -7.87
CA PRO A 162 -7.78 19.65 -7.02
C PRO A 162 -6.53 20.41 -7.47
N ARG A 163 -6.70 21.70 -7.82
CA ARG A 163 -5.62 22.58 -8.29
C ARG A 163 -4.40 22.58 -7.36
N ALA A 164 -4.60 22.30 -6.07
CA ALA A 164 -3.54 22.12 -5.09
C ALA A 164 -2.60 20.94 -5.40
N ALA A 165 -3.13 19.80 -5.88
CA ALA A 165 -2.30 18.66 -6.26
C ALA A 165 -1.45 18.95 -7.50
N VAL A 166 -1.96 19.76 -8.43
CA VAL A 166 -1.21 20.21 -9.62
C VAL A 166 -0.13 21.22 -9.22
N ALA A 167 -0.43 22.15 -8.30
CA ALA A 167 0.54 23.13 -7.80
C ALA A 167 1.69 22.50 -7.01
N LEU A 168 1.44 21.41 -6.28
CA LEU A 168 2.51 20.66 -5.58
C LEU A 168 3.44 19.92 -6.55
N LEU A 169 2.90 19.41 -7.66
CA LEU A 169 3.72 18.80 -8.72
C LEU A 169 4.57 19.86 -9.42
N ASP A 170 4.01 21.03 -9.74
CA ASP A 170 4.73 22.13 -10.37
C ASP A 170 5.91 22.60 -9.50
N ARG A 171 5.69 22.72 -8.18
CA ARG A 171 6.75 23.05 -7.21
C ARG A 171 7.84 21.99 -7.12
N ALA A 172 7.50 20.71 -7.25
CA ALA A 172 8.47 19.61 -7.23
C ALA A 172 9.28 19.51 -8.53
N LEU A 173 8.69 19.90 -9.66
CA LEU A 173 9.35 19.90 -10.97
C LEU A 173 10.25 21.14 -11.18
N LEU A 174 9.92 22.27 -10.55
CA LEU A 174 10.65 23.53 -10.64
C LEU A 174 11.65 23.74 -9.49
N ASP A 175 12.09 22.68 -8.83
CA ASP A 175 13.08 22.79 -7.75
C ASP A 175 14.45 23.23 -8.29
N ASP A 176 15.15 24.10 -7.56
CA ASP A 176 16.46 24.67 -7.96
C ASP A 176 17.53 23.59 -8.21
N SER A 177 17.37 22.42 -7.60
CA SER A 177 18.23 21.26 -7.84
C SER A 177 18.08 20.68 -9.25
N VAL A 178 16.85 20.54 -9.75
CA VAL A 178 16.55 20.01 -11.10
C VAL A 178 17.02 20.97 -12.18
N ILE A 179 16.80 22.28 -11.99
CA ILE A 179 17.35 23.33 -12.86
C ILE A 179 18.88 23.27 -12.85
N GLY A 180 19.46 22.97 -11.68
CA GLY A 180 20.88 22.75 -11.45
C GLY A 180 21.47 21.59 -12.26
N ASP A 181 20.73 20.49 -12.36
CA ASP A 181 21.13 19.28 -13.08
C ASP A 181 20.97 19.43 -14.60
N LEU A 182 19.92 20.11 -15.05
CA LEU A 182 19.72 20.41 -16.47
C LEU A 182 20.84 21.31 -17.03
N ARG A 183 21.22 22.36 -16.31
CA ARG A 183 22.32 23.25 -16.73
C ARG A 183 23.69 22.57 -16.67
N SER A 184 23.87 21.56 -15.81
CA SER A 184 25.13 20.82 -15.72
C SER A 184 25.25 19.81 -16.86
N GLY A 185 24.15 19.11 -17.19
CA GLY A 185 24.03 18.25 -18.36
C GLY A 185 24.28 19.00 -19.68
N ALA A 186 23.65 20.16 -19.88
CA ALA A 186 23.85 20.97 -21.09
C ALA A 186 25.31 21.45 -21.28
N ARG A 187 26.03 21.74 -20.19
CA ARG A 187 27.47 22.07 -20.24
C ARG A 187 28.33 20.84 -20.54
N ALA A 188 27.98 19.68 -20.00
CA ALA A 188 28.68 18.44 -20.27
C ALA A 188 28.54 18.02 -21.74
N GLU A 189 27.37 18.26 -22.35
CA GLU A 189 27.13 17.96 -23.77
C GLU A 189 27.87 18.93 -24.71
N THR A 190 27.85 20.23 -24.41
CA THR A 190 28.59 21.24 -25.20
C THR A 190 30.11 21.06 -25.15
N GLY A 191 30.65 20.47 -24.08
CA GLY A 191 32.07 20.10 -23.98
C GLY A 191 32.44 18.80 -24.69
N ARG A 192 31.46 17.93 -24.99
CA ARG A 192 31.67 16.62 -25.63
C ARG A 192 31.48 16.65 -27.15
N GLY A 193 30.89 17.73 -27.67
CA GLY A 193 30.68 17.97 -29.11
C GLY A 193 31.74 18.84 -29.78
N ARG A 194 32.95 18.96 -29.20
CA ARG A 194 34.08 19.71 -29.77
C ARG A 194 35.33 18.86 -29.88
#